data_AF-A0A6M0CGJ4-F1
#
_entry.id   AF-A0A6M0CGJ4-F1
#
_cell.length_a   1.000
_cell.length_b   1.000
_cell.length_c   1.000
_cell.angle_alpha   90.00
_cell.angle_beta   90.00
_cell.angle_gamma   90.00
#
_symmetry.space_group_name_H-M   'P 1'
#
loop_
_entity.id
_entity.type
_entity.pdbx_description
1 polymer ?
#
loop_
_entity_poly.entity_id
_entity_poly.type
_entity_poly.pdbx_seq_one_letter_code
_entity_poly.pdbx_strand_id
1 'polypeptide(L)' 'LILSLLTFVISYFIISNDILVLPNQAVLLVSMGFFGLSVIGLSYGLFSASWDEDRKGSLFGWQELKTNFQRVKEARKEAK' A
#
# COMPACT_ATOMS: atom_id res chain seq x y z
N LEU A 1 4.86 -1.25 -2.21
CA LEU A 1 6.01 -1.66 -1.38
C LEU A 1 7.28 -1.72 -2.22
N ILE A 2 7.22 -2.37 -3.38
CA ILE A 2 8.38 -2.48 -4.28
C ILE A 2 8.95 -1.10 -4.63
N LEU A 3 8.12 -0.14 -5.03
CA LEU A 3 8.56 1.22 -5.36
C LEU A 3 9.25 1.95 -4.19
N SER A 4 8.77 1.75 -2.95
CA SER A 4 9.39 2.37 -1.78
C SER A 4 10.77 1.77 -1.48
N LEU A 5 10.91 0.45 -1.63
CA LEU A 5 12.21 -0.21 -1.49
C LEU A 5 13.18 0.21 -2.60
N LEU A 6 12.69 0.30 -3.84
CA LEU A 6 13.49 0.76 -4.98
C LEU A 6 13.96 2.21 -4.82
N THR A 7 13.20 3.06 -4.14
CA THR A 7 13.61 4.45 -3.89
C THR A 7 14.95 4.49 -3.14
N PHE A 8 15.15 3.65 -2.13
CA PHE A 8 16.42 3.60 -1.42
C PHE A 8 17.57 3.11 -2.30
N VAL A 9 17.35 2.04 -3.08
CA VAL A 9 18.38 1.49 -3.98
C VAL A 9 18.78 2.50 -5.04
N ILE A 10 17.81 3.16 -5.66
CA ILE A 10 18.03 4.17 -6.70
C ILE A 10 18.71 5.41 -6.10
N SER A 11 18.24 5.92 -4.96
CA SER A 11 18.87 7.06 -4.29
C SER A 11 20.31 6.76 -3.89
N TYR A 12 20.58 5.56 -3.35
CA TYR A 12 21.94 5.12 -3.04
C TYR A 12 22.83 5.09 -4.28
N PHE A 13 22.34 4.52 -5.39
CA PHE A 13 23.08 4.46 -6.64
C PHE A 13 23.39 5.86 -7.20
N ILE A 14 22.41 6.76 -7.19
CA ILE A 14 22.58 8.15 -7.66
C ILE A 14 23.65 8.86 -6.84
N ILE A 15 23.60 8.74 -5.51
CA ILE A 15 24.55 9.41 -4.60
C ILE A 15 25.95 8.79 -4.73
N SER A 16 26.06 7.45 -4.78
CA SER A 16 27.36 6.76 -4.79
C SER A 16 28.14 6.93 -6.09
N ASN A 17 27.46 7.27 -7.19
CA ASN A 17 28.09 7.52 -8.49
C ASN A 17 28.19 9.03 -8.80
N ASP A 18 27.96 9.91 -7.81
CA ASP A 18 27.97 11.36 -7.96
C ASP A 18 27.11 11.89 -9.13
N ILE A 19 26.04 11.16 -9.50
CA ILE A 19 25.20 11.50 -10.66
C ILE A 19 24.41 12.78 -10.37
N LEU A 20 23.86 12.88 -9.15
CA LEU A 20 23.06 14.03 -8.72
C LEU A 20 23.13 14.19 -7.20
N VAL A 21 23.24 15.45 -6.75
CA VAL A 21 23.19 15.78 -5.32
C VAL A 21 21.74 15.79 -4.86
N LEU A 22 21.32 14.72 -4.18
CA LEU A 22 19.96 14.59 -3.66
C LEU A 22 19.89 15.22 -2.25
N PRO A 23 19.02 16.23 -2.02
CA PRO A 23 18.74 16.71 -0.68
C PRO A 23 18.10 15.61 0.16
N ASN A 24 18.54 15.45 1.41
CA ASN A 24 18.01 14.43 2.32
C ASN A 24 16.49 14.53 2.51
N GLN A 25 15.94 15.75 2.50
CA GLN A 25 14.50 16.00 2.63
C GLN A 25 13.73 15.44 1.42
N ALA A 26 14.29 15.53 0.21
CA ALA A 26 13.65 15.02 -0.99
C ALA A 26 13.56 13.49 -0.96
N VAL A 27 14.66 12.81 -0.60
CA VAL A 27 14.67 11.34 -0.44
C VAL A 27 13.67 10.91 0.63
N LEU A 28 13.63 11.62 1.77
CA LEU A 28 12.67 11.33 2.84
C LEU A 28 11.22 11.46 2.37
N LEU A 29 10.83 12.58 1.75
CA LEU A 29 9.46 12.81 1.32
C LEU A 29 9.00 11.82 0.25
N VAL A 30 9.88 11.50 -0.72
CA VAL A 30 9.58 10.50 -1.76
C VAL A 30 9.40 9.11 -1.15
N SER A 31 10.31 8.71 -0.25
CA SER A 31 10.19 7.44 0.47
C SER A 31 8.90 7.38 1.29
N MET A 32 8.58 8.42 2.06
CA MET A 32 7.33 8.50 2.82
C MET A 32 6.09 8.38 1.92
N GLY A 33 6.10 9.05 0.76
CA GLY A 33 5.02 8.97 -0.22
C GLY A 33 4.80 7.54 -0.73
N PHE A 34 5.86 6.87 -1.18
CA PHE A 34 5.74 5.49 -1.68
C PHE A 34 5.42 4.48 -0.58
N PHE A 35 5.91 4.67 0.64
CA PHE A 35 5.50 3.84 1.78
C PHE A 35 4.02 4.04 2.11
N GLY A 36 3.53 5.30 2.14
CA GLY A 36 2.12 5.60 2.34
C GLY A 36 1.21 4.95 1.29
N LEU A 37 1.58 5.08 0.01
CA LEU A 37 0.88 4.40 -1.09
C LEU A 37 0.91 2.88 -0.96
N SER A 38 1.99 2.32 -0.39
CA SER A 38 2.09 0.87 -0.15
C SER A 38 1.09 0.40 0.89
N VAL A 39 0.91 1.15 1.99
CA VAL A 39 -0.08 0.84 3.02
C VAL A 39 -1.49 0.90 2.44
N ILE A 40 -1.79 1.92 1.64
CA ILE A 40 -3.09 2.06 0.96
C ILE A 40 -3.32 0.90 0.01
N GLY A 41 -2.35 0.57 -0.85
CA GLY A 41 -2.47 -0.50 -1.84
C GLY A 41 -2.63 -1.88 -1.22
N LEU A 42 -1.88 -2.20 -0.16
CA LEU A 42 -2.02 -3.47 0.57
C LEU A 42 -3.36 -3.56 1.28
N SER A 43 -3.79 -2.47 1.93
CA SER A 43 -5.11 -2.41 2.58
C SER A 43 -6.22 -2.61 1.56
N TYR A 44 -6.14 -1.94 0.41
CA TYR A 44 -7.07 -2.13 -0.68
C TYR A 44 -7.11 -3.59 -1.13
N GLY A 45 -5.96 -4.20 -1.44
CA GLY A 45 -5.89 -5.59 -1.91
C GLY A 45 -6.47 -6.61 -0.92
N LEU A 46 -6.24 -6.41 0.38
CA LEU A 46 -6.81 -7.28 1.42
C LEU A 46 -8.34 -7.23 1.43
N PHE A 47 -8.90 -6.02 1.40
CA PHE A 47 -10.35 -5.83 1.50
C PHE A 47 -11.09 -6.00 0.17
N SER A 48 -10.45 -5.71 -0.97
CA SER A 48 -11.05 -5.80 -2.31
C SER A 48 -11.12 -7.25 -2.84
N ALA A 49 -10.42 -8.18 -2.18
CA ALA A 49 -10.49 -9.60 -2.52
C ALA A 49 -11.88 -10.18 -2.24
N SER A 50 -12.33 -11.12 -3.09
CA SER A 50 -13.51 -11.91 -2.75
C SER A 50 -13.17 -12.82 -1.58
N TRP A 51 -13.86 -12.61 -0.45
CA TRP A 51 -13.78 -13.50 0.71
C TRP A 51 -14.86 -14.57 0.68
N ASP A 52 -15.74 -14.53 -0.32
CA ASP A 52 -16.89 -15.42 -0.45
C ASP A 52 -16.57 -16.44 -1.55
N GLU A 53 -16.49 -17.72 -1.17
CA GLU A 53 -16.10 -18.81 -2.07
C GLU A 53 -17.17 -19.07 -3.15
N ASP A 54 -18.44 -18.79 -2.83
CA ASP A 54 -19.57 -19.03 -3.73
C ASP A 54 -19.80 -17.87 -4.72
N ARG A 55 -19.09 -16.75 -4.55
CA ARG A 55 -19.24 -15.56 -5.39
C ARG A 55 -17.94 -15.17 -6.08
N LYS A 56 -17.99 -15.07 -7.41
CA LYS A 56 -16.93 -14.44 -8.18
C LYS A 56 -16.80 -12.97 -7.80
N GLY A 57 -15.57 -12.55 -7.51
CA GLY A 57 -15.26 -11.16 -7.19
C GLY A 57 -15.48 -10.20 -8.37
N SER A 58 -15.71 -8.93 -8.05
CA SER A 58 -15.81 -7.85 -9.02
C SER A 58 -14.43 -7.44 -9.56
N LEU A 59 -14.39 -6.92 -10.80
CA LEU A 59 -13.13 -6.61 -11.50
C LEU A 59 -12.24 -5.64 -10.74
N PHE A 60 -12.83 -4.63 -10.10
CA PHE A 60 -12.10 -3.67 -9.27
C PHE A 60 -12.15 -4.02 -7.78
N GLY A 61 -13.12 -4.80 -7.30
CA GLY A 61 -13.23 -5.17 -5.90
C GLY A 61 -13.89 -4.13 -4.98
N TRP A 62 -14.63 -3.16 -5.54
CA TRP A 62 -15.20 -2.04 -4.76
C TRP A 62 -16.37 -2.48 -3.86
N GLN A 63 -17.14 -3.46 -4.29
CA GLN A 63 -18.24 -4.03 -3.50
C GLN A 63 -17.70 -4.87 -2.34
N GLU A 64 -16.64 -5.65 -2.61
CA GLU A 64 -15.90 -6.46 -1.67
C GLU A 64 -15.24 -5.57 -0.61
N LEU A 65 -14.57 -4.49 -1.02
CA LEU A 65 -13.95 -3.52 -0.12
C LEU A 65 -14.94 -3.01 0.94
N LYS A 66 -16.11 -2.53 0.51
CA LYS A 66 -17.14 -2.01 1.42
C LYS A 66 -17.67 -3.09 2.35
N THR A 67 -17.97 -4.27 1.80
CA THR A 67 -18.55 -5.39 2.56
C THR A 67 -17.56 -5.95 3.59
N ASN A 68 -16.32 -6.20 3.18
CA ASN A 68 -15.28 -6.75 4.04
C ASN A 68 -14.83 -5.76 5.12
N PHE A 69 -14.76 -4.47 4.78
CA PHE A 69 -14.50 -3.42 5.78
C PHE A 69 -15.61 -3.36 6.85
N GLN A 70 -16.87 -3.45 6.44
CA GLN A 70 -18.01 -3.50 7.36
C GLN A 70 -17.94 -4.75 8.27
N ARG A 71 -17.68 -5.94 7.71
CA ARG A 71 -17.51 -7.19 8.46
C ARG A 71 -16.45 -7.07 9.54
N VAL A 72 -15.29 -6.50 9.22
CA VAL A 72 -14.21 -6.30 10.21
C VAL A 72 -14.61 -5.30 11.30
N LYS A 73 -15.33 -4.24 10.95
CA LYS A 73 -15.84 -3.26 11.92
C LYS A 73 -16.85 -3.89 12.88
N GLU A 74 -17.73 -4.75 12.37
CA GLU A 74 -18.73 -5.48 13.15
C GLU A 74 -18.06 -6.51 14.07
N ALA A 75 -17.16 -7.34 13.55
CA ALA A 75 -16.39 -8.30 14.34
C ALA A 75 -15.60 -7.63 15.47
N ARG A 76 -15.00 -6.45 15.22
CA ARG A 76 -14.32 -5.66 16.27
C ARG A 76 -15.27 -5.17 17.36
N LYS A 77 -16.51 -4.82 17.00
CA LYS A 77 -17.52 -4.36 17.95
C LYS A 77 -18.01 -5.51 18.82
N GLU A 78 -18.20 -6.69 18.25
CA GLU A 78 -18.63 -7.90 18.97
C GLU A 78 -17.55 -8.45 19.90
N ALA A 79 -16.27 -8.28 19.54
CA ALA A 79 -15.14 -8.68 20.38
C ALA A 79 -14.88 -7.74 21.58
N LYS A 80 -15.59 -6.62 21.69
CA LYS A 80 -15.46 -5.64 22.77
C LYS A 80 -16.60 -5.76 23.78
#